data_AF-A0AA97AY76-F1
#
_entry.id   AF-A0AA97AY76-F1
#
_cell.length_a   1.000
_cell.length_b   1.000
_cell.length_c   1.000
_cell.angle_alpha   90.00
_cell.angle_beta   90.00
_cell.angle_gamma   90.00
#
_symmetry.space_group_name_H-M   'P 1'
#
loop_
_entity.id
_entity.type
_entity.pdbx_description
1 polymer ?
#
loop_
_entity_poly.entity_id
_entity_poly.type
_entity_poly.pdbx_seq_one_letter_code
_entity_poly.pdbx_strand_id
1 'polypeptide(L)'
;MHFSKDLIDDRYYLAIMPYAESALKTTYYVLEIEEAAIPSKYKKVEIEVLIGILLALTLALSVPLILARQVISPLKDLEKFAQKSRHKLTPIPESLKQRKDEFGRVGRVLQESLQQVWNHQEQERQFLQNASHELRTPWQPLAVPCTW
;
A
#
# COMPACT_ATOMS: atom_id res chain seq x y z
N MET A 1 42.78 28.84 -56.97
CA MET A 1 41.74 27.80 -57.07
C MET A 1 40.64 28.18 -56.09
N HIS A 2 39.51 28.69 -56.59
CA HIS A 2 38.44 29.30 -55.81
C HIS A 2 37.47 28.18 -55.38
N PHE A 3 37.54 27.75 -54.12
CA PHE A 3 36.55 26.79 -53.59
C PHE A 3 35.29 27.57 -53.23
N SER A 4 34.26 27.45 -54.08
CA SER A 4 32.94 28.00 -53.77
C SER A 4 32.35 27.25 -52.58
N LYS A 5 31.90 28.01 -51.58
CA LYS A 5 31.25 27.52 -50.36
C LYS A 5 29.78 27.11 -50.58
N ASP A 6 29.29 27.12 -51.82
CA ASP A 6 27.89 26.86 -52.16
C ASP A 6 27.45 25.38 -52.07
N LEU A 7 28.32 24.48 -51.59
CA LEU A 7 28.00 23.06 -51.37
C LEU A 7 28.09 22.62 -49.90
N ILE A 8 27.98 23.56 -48.96
CA ILE A 8 27.94 23.24 -47.53
C ILE A 8 26.48 23.31 -47.07
N ASP A 9 25.74 22.23 -47.32
CA ASP A 9 24.49 21.96 -46.62
C ASP A 9 24.85 21.58 -45.17
N ASP A 10 24.10 22.10 -44.20
CA ASP A 10 24.35 22.13 -42.73
C ASP A 10 24.46 20.74 -42.06
N ARG A 11 24.62 19.66 -42.83
CA ARG A 11 24.53 18.26 -42.42
C ARG A 11 25.80 17.44 -42.60
N TYR A 12 26.89 18.03 -43.09
CA TYR A 12 28.12 17.27 -43.39
C TYR A 12 29.37 17.94 -42.81
N TYR A 13 30.09 17.21 -41.96
CA TYR A 13 31.44 17.60 -41.53
C TYR A 13 32.46 17.11 -42.55
N LEU A 14 32.98 18.04 -43.35
CA LEU A 14 34.03 17.74 -44.32
C LEU A 14 35.40 17.70 -43.62
N ALA A 15 35.87 16.51 -43.23
CA ALA A 15 37.23 16.34 -42.72
C ALA A 15 38.18 16.12 -43.89
N ILE A 16 39.02 17.12 -44.19
CA ILE A 16 40.07 17.01 -45.23
C ILE A 16 41.39 16.73 -44.53
N MET A 17 41.98 15.55 -44.75
CA MET A 17 43.35 15.24 -44.31
C MET A 17 44.31 15.16 -45.50
N PRO A 18 45.48 15.84 -45.47
CA PRO A 18 46.48 15.70 -46.52
C PRO A 18 47.25 14.37 -46.33
N TYR A 19 47.15 13.47 -47.31
CA TYR A 19 47.75 12.13 -47.24
C TYR A 19 49.20 12.07 -47.76
N ALA A 20 49.57 12.90 -48.73
CA ALA A 20 50.95 13.01 -49.19
C ALA A 20 51.17 14.33 -49.94
N GLU A 21 52.28 14.99 -49.64
CA GLU A 21 52.72 16.19 -50.34
C GLU A 21 53.81 15.77 -51.35
N SER A 22 53.46 15.70 -52.64
CA SER A 22 54.45 15.63 -53.72
C SER A 22 54.36 16.90 -54.56
N ALA A 23 55.52 17.41 -54.99
CA ALA A 23 55.77 18.78 -55.43
C ALA A 23 54.86 19.37 -56.55
N LEU A 24 53.95 18.60 -57.15
CA LEU A 24 53.08 19.05 -58.24
C LEU A 24 51.61 18.62 -58.13
N LYS A 25 51.18 17.84 -57.12
CA LYS A 25 49.76 17.43 -57.00
C LYS A 25 49.37 17.04 -55.58
N THR A 26 48.52 17.86 -54.96
CA THR A 26 47.87 17.52 -53.68
C THR A 26 46.56 16.81 -53.98
N THR A 27 46.45 15.54 -53.56
CA THR A 27 45.24 14.76 -53.70
C THR A 27 44.54 14.69 -52.35
N TYR A 28 43.29 15.14 -52.30
CA TYR A 28 42.47 15.14 -51.09
C TYR A 28 41.47 13.98 -51.15
N TYR A 29 41.37 13.21 -50.06
CA TYR A 29 40.24 12.32 -49.86
C TYR A 29 39.14 13.10 -49.13
N VAL A 30 37.97 13.19 -49.76
CA VAL A 30 36.76 13.69 -49.10
C VAL A 30 36.09 12.48 -48.46
N LEU A 31 36.13 12.42 -47.13
CA LEU A 31 35.37 11.45 -46.36
C LEU A 31 34.00 12.07 -46.09
N GLU A 32 33.00 11.61 -46.82
CA GLU A 32 31.60 11.89 -46.54
C GLU A 32 31.17 10.99 -45.38
N ILE A 33 31.21 11.52 -44.16
CA ILE A 33 30.71 10.82 -42.98
C ILE A 33 29.22 11.12 -42.88
N GLU A 34 28.41 10.20 -43.39
CA GLU A 34 26.96 10.27 -43.27
C GLU A 34 26.56 10.07 -41.78
N GLU A 35 25.99 11.09 -41.16
CA GLU A 35 25.45 11.03 -39.79
C GLU A 35 24.32 9.97 -39.66
N ALA A 36 23.84 9.42 -40.77
CA ALA A 36 22.87 8.33 -40.83
C ALA A 36 23.35 7.01 -40.17
N ALA A 37 24.63 6.92 -39.79
CA ALA A 37 25.18 5.80 -39.04
C ALA A 37 25.08 5.94 -37.49
N ILE A 38 24.33 6.92 -36.96
CA ILE A 38 23.68 6.74 -35.65
C ILE A 38 22.29 6.16 -35.95
N PRO A 39 22.15 4.84 -36.13
CA PRO A 39 20.87 4.26 -36.45
C PRO A 39 19.89 4.67 -35.35
N SER A 40 18.79 5.29 -35.78
CA SER A 40 17.57 5.54 -35.01
C SER A 40 16.99 4.27 -34.34
N LYS A 41 17.64 3.13 -34.52
CA LYS A 41 17.46 1.89 -33.77
C LYS A 41 17.93 1.98 -32.31
N TYR A 42 18.82 2.90 -31.93
CA TYR A 42 19.21 3.05 -30.50
C TYR A 42 18.10 3.68 -29.65
N LYS A 43 17.36 4.66 -30.19
CA LYS A 43 16.23 5.30 -29.45
C LYS A 43 15.05 4.36 -29.21
N LYS A 44 14.80 3.39 -30.10
CA LYS A 44 13.72 2.40 -29.92
C LYS A 44 14.03 1.42 -28.79
N VAL A 45 15.28 0.95 -28.70
CA VAL A 45 15.73 0.02 -27.65
C VAL A 45 15.65 0.69 -26.27
N GLU A 46 15.98 1.97 -26.16
CA GLU A 46 15.91 2.70 -24.89
C GLU A 46 14.48 2.86 -24.37
N ILE A 47 13.52 3.19 -25.25
CA ILE A 47 12.10 3.35 -24.87
C ILE A 47 11.47 2.00 -24.48
N GLU A 48 11.77 0.93 -25.21
CA GLU A 48 11.24 -0.41 -24.88
C GLU A 48 11.71 -0.89 -23.51
N VAL A 49 12.99 -0.67 -23.17
CA VAL A 49 13.53 -1.00 -21.84
C VAL A 49 12.88 -0.14 -20.76
N LEU A 50 12.69 1.16 -21.00
CA LEU A 50 12.02 2.06 -20.04
C LEU A 50 10.56 1.65 -19.78
N ILE A 51 9.82 1.25 -20.82
CA ILE A 51 8.45 0.74 -20.68
C ILE A 51 8.44 -0.55 -19.85
N GLY A 52 9.39 -1.47 -20.12
CA GLY A 52 9.54 -2.70 -19.35
C GLY A 52 9.81 -2.44 -17.86
N ILE A 53 10.71 -1.50 -17.54
CA ILE A 53 11.02 -1.10 -16.17
C ILE A 53 9.78 -0.50 -15.49
N LEU A 54 9.06 0.40 -16.19
CA LEU A 54 7.86 1.02 -15.64
C LEU A 54 6.76 -0.02 -15.37
N LEU A 55 6.56 -0.99 -16.28
CA LEU A 55 5.65 -2.11 -16.08
C LEU A 55 6.08 -2.99 -14.90
N ALA A 56 7.36 -3.33 -14.78
CA ALA A 56 7.87 -4.11 -13.67
C ALA A 56 7.67 -3.38 -12.33
N LEU A 57 7.94 -2.07 -12.27
CA LEU A 57 7.76 -1.26 -11.07
C LEU A 57 6.29 -1.13 -10.67
N THR A 58 5.41 -0.86 -11.63
CA THR A 58 3.96 -0.78 -11.36
C THR A 58 3.42 -2.10 -10.83
N LEU A 59 3.80 -3.23 -11.43
CA LEU A 59 3.43 -4.56 -10.94
C LEU A 59 4.01 -4.83 -9.54
N ALA A 60 5.29 -4.57 -9.32
CA ALA A 60 5.95 -4.76 -8.04
C ALA A 60 5.31 -3.94 -6.91
N LEU A 61 4.87 -2.72 -7.20
CA LEU A 61 4.21 -1.85 -6.23
C LEU A 61 2.72 -2.13 -6.06
N SER A 62 2.05 -2.69 -7.08
CA SER A 62 0.62 -2.97 -7.04
C SER A 62 0.24 -3.94 -5.93
N VAL A 63 0.98 -5.06 -5.79
CA VAL A 63 0.67 -6.12 -4.82
C VAL A 63 0.76 -5.62 -3.38
N PRO A 64 1.85 -4.98 -2.93
CA PRO A 64 1.94 -4.42 -1.58
C PRO A 64 0.86 -3.38 -1.30
N LEU A 65 0.54 -2.51 -2.26
CA LEU A 65 -0.49 -1.48 -2.09
C LEU A 65 -1.88 -2.09 -1.93
N ILE A 66 -2.19 -3.13 -2.71
CA ILE A 66 -3.45 -3.87 -2.59
C ILE A 66 -3.51 -4.57 -1.23
N LEU A 67 -2.47 -5.29 -0.83
CA LEU A 67 -2.42 -5.98 0.47
C LEU A 67 -2.55 -5.01 1.64
N ALA A 68 -1.85 -3.87 1.61
CA ALA A 68 -1.93 -2.86 2.64
C ALA A 68 -3.35 -2.33 2.83
N ARG A 69 -4.07 -2.12 1.73
CA ARG A 69 -5.44 -1.59 1.76
C ARG A 69 -6.48 -2.67 2.08
N GLN A 70 -6.36 -3.86 1.50
CA GLN A 70 -7.39 -4.90 1.60
C GLN A 70 -7.25 -5.77 2.84
N VAL A 71 -6.05 -5.95 3.37
CA VAL A 71 -5.75 -6.87 4.48
C VAL A 71 -5.27 -6.12 5.72
N ILE A 72 -4.25 -5.27 5.60
CA ILE A 72 -3.65 -4.62 6.77
C ILE A 72 -4.60 -3.59 7.39
N SER A 73 -5.31 -2.80 6.57
CA SER A 73 -6.28 -1.81 7.07
C SER A 73 -7.42 -2.43 7.89
N PRO A 74 -8.19 -3.43 7.40
CA PRO A 74 -9.27 -4.02 8.20
C PRO A 74 -8.74 -4.78 9.43
N LEU A 75 -7.53 -5.32 9.38
CA LEU A 75 -6.90 -5.95 10.54
C LEU A 75 -6.63 -4.93 11.65
N LYS A 76 -6.13 -3.73 11.30
CA LYS A 76 -5.96 -2.63 12.26
C LYS A 76 -7.30 -2.13 12.82
N ASP A 77 -8.35 -2.12 12.00
CA ASP A 77 -9.69 -1.75 12.47
C ASP A 77 -10.23 -2.77 13.49
N LEU A 78 -10.03 -4.08 13.24
CA LEU A 78 -10.37 -5.15 14.18
C LEU A 78 -9.58 -5.03 15.49
N GLU A 79 -8.27 -4.78 15.40
CA GLU A 79 -7.41 -4.58 16.56
C GLU A 79 -7.91 -3.40 17.42
N LYS A 80 -8.14 -2.24 16.80
CA LYS A 80 -8.65 -1.05 17.49
C LYS A 80 -10.02 -1.29 18.10
N PHE A 81 -10.88 -2.03 17.40
CA PHE A 81 -12.19 -2.40 17.90
C PHE A 81 -12.10 -3.29 19.14
N ALA A 82 -11.25 -4.31 19.13
CA ALA A 82 -11.00 -5.18 20.27
C ALA A 82 -10.41 -4.41 21.46
N GLN A 83 -9.41 -3.55 21.22
CA GLN A 83 -8.79 -2.72 22.27
C GLN A 83 -9.81 -1.78 22.94
N LYS A 84 -10.65 -1.10 22.14
CA LYS A 84 -11.72 -0.23 22.67
C LYS A 84 -12.74 -1.02 23.48
N SER A 85 -13.03 -2.25 23.06
CA SER A 85 -14.03 -3.09 23.72
C SER A 85 -13.58 -3.72 25.05
N ARG A 86 -12.28 -3.60 25.39
CA ARG A 86 -11.70 -4.16 26.61
C ARG A 86 -12.25 -3.54 27.90
N HIS A 87 -12.63 -2.26 27.88
CA HIS A 87 -13.05 -1.52 29.07
C HIS A 87 -14.53 -1.13 29.05
N LYS A 88 -15.16 -1.19 27.88
CA LYS A 88 -16.59 -0.96 27.67
C LYS A 88 -17.03 -1.66 26.41
N LEU A 89 -18.24 -2.19 26.39
CA LEU A 89 -18.80 -2.70 25.15
C LEU A 89 -18.93 -1.55 24.12
N THR A 90 -18.22 -1.68 23.01
CA THR A 90 -18.24 -0.71 21.92
C THR A 90 -18.92 -1.35 20.70
N PRO A 91 -19.66 -0.62 19.86
CA PRO A 91 -20.18 -1.16 18.61
C PRO A 91 -19.07 -1.36 17.58
N ILE A 92 -19.27 -2.35 16.70
CA ILE A 92 -18.38 -2.65 15.58
C ILE A 92 -18.25 -1.41 14.66
N PRO A 93 -17.03 -1.10 14.16
CA PRO A 93 -16.82 -0.02 13.19
C PRO A 93 -17.64 -0.23 11.91
N GLU A 94 -18.18 0.85 11.37
CA GLU A 94 -18.98 0.81 10.13
C GLU A 94 -18.17 0.23 8.94
N SER A 95 -16.85 0.48 8.90
CA SER A 95 -15.94 -0.08 7.89
C SER A 95 -15.93 -1.61 7.85
N LEU A 96 -16.09 -2.26 9.00
CA LEU A 96 -16.17 -3.72 9.13
C LEU A 96 -17.61 -4.22 9.03
N LYS A 97 -18.60 -3.42 9.49
CA LYS A 97 -20.02 -3.78 9.47
C LYS A 97 -20.55 -3.94 8.04
N GLN A 98 -20.19 -3.03 7.14
CA GLN A 98 -20.63 -3.04 5.74
C GLN A 98 -19.86 -4.06 4.88
N ARG A 99 -18.73 -4.56 5.37
CA ARG A 99 -17.92 -5.57 4.68
C ARG A 99 -18.65 -6.92 4.65
N LYS A 100 -18.69 -7.52 3.46
CA LYS A 100 -19.29 -8.83 3.18
C LYS A 100 -18.25 -9.96 3.07
N ASP A 101 -17.00 -9.67 3.42
CA ASP A 101 -15.88 -10.61 3.44
C ASP A 101 -15.69 -11.26 4.82
N GLU A 102 -14.62 -12.06 4.93
CA GLU A 102 -14.22 -12.77 6.14
C GLU A 102 -13.95 -11.82 7.30
N PHE A 103 -13.35 -10.65 7.05
CA PHE A 103 -13.06 -9.65 8.08
C PHE A 103 -14.33 -9.06 8.68
N GLY A 104 -15.32 -8.75 7.85
CA GLY A 104 -16.63 -8.31 8.32
C GLY A 104 -17.36 -9.39 9.13
N ARG A 105 -17.26 -10.66 8.70
CA ARG A 105 -17.81 -11.81 9.46
C ARG A 105 -17.14 -11.96 10.82
N VAL A 106 -15.81 -11.93 10.87
CA VAL A 106 -15.02 -12.00 12.11
C VAL A 106 -15.38 -10.87 13.05
N GLY A 107 -15.50 -9.64 12.54
CA GLY A 107 -15.91 -8.49 13.35
C GLY A 107 -17.28 -8.67 14.00
N ARG A 108 -18.26 -9.22 13.27
CA ARG A 108 -19.60 -9.50 13.81
C ARG A 108 -19.58 -10.58 14.88
N VAL A 109 -18.89 -11.70 14.64
CA VAL A 109 -18.76 -12.79 15.63
C VAL A 109 -18.03 -12.29 16.89
N LEU A 110 -17.01 -11.44 16.72
CA LEU A 110 -16.30 -10.83 17.84
C LEU A 110 -17.22 -9.90 18.66
N GLN A 111 -18.03 -9.07 18.01
CA GLN A 111 -19.04 -8.22 18.67
C GLN A 111 -20.00 -9.06 19.51
N GLU A 112 -20.55 -10.14 18.93
CA GLU A 112 -21.48 -11.04 19.62
C GLU A 112 -20.82 -11.71 20.84
N SER A 113 -19.57 -12.15 20.69
CA SER A 113 -18.80 -12.76 21.79
C SER A 113 -18.54 -11.78 22.92
N LEU A 114 -18.15 -10.53 22.59
CA LEU A 114 -17.96 -9.47 23.57
C LEU A 114 -19.26 -9.15 24.30
N GLN A 115 -20.38 -9.07 23.59
CA GLN A 115 -21.70 -8.85 24.20
C GLN A 115 -22.03 -9.93 25.24
N GLN A 116 -21.74 -11.19 24.93
CA GLN A 116 -21.98 -12.29 25.86
C GLN A 116 -21.14 -12.15 27.13
N VAL A 117 -19.84 -11.85 27.00
CA VAL A 117 -18.95 -11.64 28.15
C VAL A 117 -19.46 -10.51 29.05
N TRP A 118 -19.82 -9.37 28.47
CA TRP A 118 -20.35 -8.23 29.22
C TRP A 118 -21.69 -8.54 29.92
N ASN A 119 -22.58 -9.30 29.26
CA ASN A 119 -23.84 -9.71 29.86
C ASN A 119 -23.63 -10.61 31.08
N HIS A 120 -22.66 -11.54 31.03
CA HIS A 120 -22.34 -12.40 32.17
C HIS A 120 -21.76 -11.58 33.34
N GLN A 121 -20.84 -10.65 33.04
CA GLN A 121 -20.24 -9.80 34.07
C GLN A 121 -21.28 -8.92 34.77
N GLU A 122 -22.28 -8.41 34.04
CA GLU A 122 -23.37 -7.62 34.62
C GLU A 122 -24.29 -8.47 35.52
N GLN A 123 -24.60 -9.71 35.10
CA GLN A 123 -25.39 -10.64 35.91
C GLN A 123 -24.68 -11.01 37.22
N GLU A 124 -23.37 -11.30 37.17
CA GLU A 124 -22.57 -11.59 38.37
C GLU A 124 -22.56 -10.40 39.33
N ARG A 125 -22.38 -9.18 38.80
CA ARG A 125 -22.40 -7.96 39.60
C ARG A 125 -23.75 -7.75 40.29
N GLN A 126 -24.86 -7.97 39.58
CA GLN A 126 -26.20 -7.88 40.15
C GLN A 126 -26.46 -8.94 41.22
N PHE A 127 -25.99 -10.18 41.00
CA PHE A 127 -26.08 -11.25 42.00
C PHE A 127 -25.30 -10.89 43.28
N LEU A 128 -24.06 -10.43 43.17
CA LEU A 128 -23.24 -10.04 44.32
C LEU A 128 -23.85 -8.85 45.07
N GLN A 129 -24.39 -7.88 44.34
CA GLN A 129 -25.09 -6.74 44.94
C GLN A 129 -26.32 -7.23 45.72
N ASN A 130 -27.16 -8.07 45.13
CA ASN A 130 -28.35 -8.63 45.79
C ASN A 130 -27.98 -9.52 46.98
N ALA A 131 -26.96 -10.37 46.88
CA ALA A 131 -26.48 -11.20 47.98
C ALA A 131 -25.96 -10.35 49.15
N SER A 132 -25.26 -9.25 48.86
CA SER A 132 -24.82 -8.30 49.89
C SER A 132 -25.99 -7.56 50.55
N HIS A 133 -27.12 -7.39 49.85
CA HIS A 133 -28.34 -6.82 50.42
C HIS A 133 -29.10 -7.84 51.29
N GLU A 134 -29.11 -9.12 50.94
CA GLU A 134 -29.77 -10.16 51.75
C GLU A 134 -28.96 -10.56 52.99
N LEU A 135 -27.63 -10.57 52.93
CA LEU A 135 -26.77 -10.86 54.09
C LEU A 135 -26.80 -9.78 55.18
N ARG A 136 -27.10 -8.52 54.82
CA ARG A 136 -27.12 -7.38 55.76
C ARG A 136 -28.45 -7.19 56.48
N THR A 137 -29.48 -7.91 56.05
CA THR A 137 -30.76 -7.97 56.75
C THR A 137 -30.82 -9.35 57.39
N PRO A 138 -30.27 -9.56 58.61
CA PRO A 138 -30.52 -10.80 59.31
C PRO A 138 -32.01 -10.79 59.61
N TRP A 139 -32.80 -11.46 58.76
CA TRP A 139 -34.20 -11.71 59.00
C TRP A 139 -34.28 -12.46 60.32
N GLN A 140 -34.63 -11.74 61.38
CA GLN A 140 -34.91 -12.28 62.68
C GLN A 140 -36.01 -13.33 62.51
N PRO A 141 -35.76 -14.62 62.83
CA PRO A 141 -36.86 -15.52 63.06
C PRO A 141 -37.61 -14.94 64.26
N LEU A 142 -38.84 -14.51 64.00
CA LEU A 142 -39.77 -13.97 64.97
C LEU A 142 -39.71 -14.78 66.27
N ALA A 143 -39.51 -14.06 67.37
CA ALA A 143 -39.64 -14.57 68.71
C ALA A 143 -40.96 -15.36 68.81
N VAL A 144 -40.85 -16.65 69.16
CA VAL A 144 -41.98 -17.45 69.57
C VAL A 144 -42.24 -17.09 71.04
N PRO A 145 -43.34 -16.41 71.40
CA PRO A 145 -43.66 -16.20 72.80
C PRO A 145 -44.20 -17.53 73.34
N CYS A 146 -43.40 -18.20 74.17
CA CYS A 146 -43.90 -19.30 74.98
C CYS A 146 -44.82 -18.68 76.04
N THR A 147 -46.12 -18.85 75.84
CA THR A 147 -47.13 -18.57 76.86
C THR A 147 -47.41 -19.85 77.66
N TRP A 148 -47.17 -19.72 78.96
CA TRP A 148 -47.55 -20.56 80.12
C TRP A 148 -46.70 -21.79 80.43
#